data_AF-R7HIQ6-F1
#
_entry.id   AF-R7HIQ6-F1
#
_cell.length_a   1.000
_cell.length_b   1.000
_cell.length_c   1.000
_cell.angle_alpha   90.00
_cell.angle_beta   90.00
_cell.angle_gamma   90.00
#
_symmetry.space_group_name_H-M   'P 1'
#
loop_
_entity.id
_entity.type
_entity.pdbx_description
1 polymer ?
#
loop_
_entity_poly.entity_id
_entity_poly.type
_entity_poly.pdbx_seq_one_letter_code
_entity_poly.pdbx_strand_id
1 'polypeptide(L)'
;MYLTLHLSNFLLKTFQFPTEDPTSAWRTTHFDYHAIDQDLLKLDILGHSDPTQLRLIQELSGTDILKVPLDDKDTMSIFTSTKVLGVTNEQIMCDTGTLGIPEFGTPFTISMVAETKPTTFAELIKISGLSHGTDVWLGNAQELIKNNIVPFKDVIGCRDDIMVYLMYHGVEPIKAFKIMEFVRKGKASKDPETWAKHKETMEKAGIESWFIDSCHKIKYMFPKAHAAAYVISAFRIAWYKVHMPVYFYASWYTTKATDFNIEAMIRGYDSIKNAIIEIENKGFDASNKENGISESLKVALEMAARGIKVAPYNLYKSKGSIFTVEDDKTIIPPFRAIDGLGDVVAKNIEKEAARAPFISIEDFQTRCKVSQTLIDKMRTMGIFEGMPETSQLSLF
;
A
#
# COMPACT_ATOMS: atom_id res chain seq x y z
N MET A 1 2.72 -18.26 0.15
CA MET A 1 3.00 -18.54 1.59
C MET A 1 3.52 -19.97 1.64
N TYR A 2 4.81 -20.17 1.91
CA TYR A 2 5.45 -21.49 1.81
C TYR A 2 5.86 -21.96 3.21
N LEU A 3 5.42 -23.16 3.60
CA LEU A 3 5.68 -23.75 4.90
C LEU A 3 7.08 -24.37 4.92
N THR A 4 7.92 -24.01 5.89
CA THR A 4 9.17 -24.73 6.16
C THR A 4 8.89 -25.84 7.17
N LEU A 5 8.93 -27.11 6.74
CA LEU A 5 8.81 -28.27 7.62
C LEU A 5 10.13 -29.05 7.65
N HIS A 6 10.69 -29.20 8.85
CA HIS A 6 11.68 -30.24 9.17
C HIS A 6 10.96 -31.27 10.04
N LEU A 7 10.46 -32.35 9.45
CA LEU A 7 9.82 -33.43 10.19
C LEU A 7 10.34 -34.80 9.75
N SER A 8 10.97 -35.50 10.69
CA SER A 8 11.18 -36.94 10.64
C SER A 8 10.00 -37.63 11.31
N ASN A 9 9.04 -38.13 10.54
CA ASN A 9 8.31 -39.39 10.81
C ASN A 9 7.17 -39.60 9.81
N PHE A 10 6.94 -40.88 9.51
CA PHE A 10 6.17 -41.50 8.42
C PHE A 10 4.67 -41.11 8.27
N LEU A 11 4.10 -40.22 9.09
CA LEU A 11 2.65 -39.94 9.15
C LEU A 11 2.14 -38.87 8.17
N LEU A 12 3.02 -38.09 7.52
CA LEU A 12 2.65 -36.98 6.62
C LEU A 12 3.36 -37.08 5.25
N LYS A 13 3.36 -38.27 4.63
CA LYS A 13 4.10 -38.59 3.38
C LYS A 13 3.64 -37.86 2.11
N THR A 14 2.61 -37.01 2.17
CA THR A 14 2.11 -36.30 0.99
C THR A 14 2.72 -34.90 0.93
N PHE A 15 3.97 -34.83 0.49
CA PHE A 15 4.58 -33.59 0.03
C PHE A 15 4.74 -33.64 -1.49
N GLN A 16 4.66 -32.49 -2.12
CA GLN A 16 4.81 -32.32 -3.56
C GLN A 16 5.65 -31.08 -3.86
N PHE A 17 6.09 -30.93 -5.10
CA PHE A 17 6.58 -29.64 -5.55
C PHE A 17 5.41 -28.74 -5.96
N PRO A 18 5.46 -27.44 -5.64
CA PRO A 18 4.46 -26.51 -6.12
C PRO A 18 4.47 -26.53 -7.66
N THR A 19 3.30 -26.57 -8.27
CA THR A 19 3.12 -26.63 -9.74
C THR A 19 3.96 -27.70 -10.44
N GLU A 20 4.30 -28.79 -9.74
CA GLU A 20 5.13 -29.90 -10.23
C GLU A 20 6.54 -29.50 -10.70
N ASP A 21 7.06 -28.34 -10.28
CA ASP A 21 8.41 -27.89 -10.65
C ASP A 21 9.49 -28.61 -9.81
N PRO A 22 10.27 -29.55 -10.39
CA PRO A 22 11.27 -30.31 -9.65
C PRO A 22 12.49 -29.47 -9.24
N THR A 23 12.64 -28.25 -9.79
CA THR A 23 13.73 -27.32 -9.48
C THR A 23 13.39 -26.35 -8.36
N SER A 24 12.13 -26.35 -7.89
CA SER A 24 11.70 -25.50 -6.77
C SER A 24 12.55 -25.77 -5.52
N ALA A 25 13.06 -24.70 -4.93
CA ALA A 25 13.81 -24.76 -3.67
C ALA A 25 12.96 -25.27 -2.49
N TRP A 26 11.63 -25.23 -2.62
CA TRP A 26 10.68 -25.60 -1.58
C TRP A 26 9.78 -26.76 -2.01
N ARG A 27 9.54 -27.68 -1.08
CA ARG A 27 8.44 -28.66 -1.14
C ARG A 27 7.23 -28.09 -0.42
N THR A 28 6.04 -28.46 -0.85
CA THR A 28 4.75 -28.06 -0.28
C THR A 28 4.01 -29.27 0.26
N THR A 29 3.17 -29.08 1.28
CA THR A 29 2.23 -30.10 1.74
C THR A 29 1.17 -30.34 0.68
N HIS A 30 0.70 -31.58 0.55
CA HIS A 30 -0.41 -31.90 -0.37
C HIS A 30 -1.74 -31.38 0.17
N PHE A 31 -1.93 -31.44 1.50
CA PHE A 31 -3.04 -30.77 2.16
C PHE A 31 -2.79 -29.27 2.26
N ASP A 32 -3.83 -28.48 2.06
CA ASP A 32 -3.80 -27.07 2.43
C ASP A 32 -3.75 -26.92 3.96
N TYR A 33 -3.35 -25.74 4.44
CA TYR A 33 -3.16 -25.51 5.87
C TYR A 33 -4.44 -25.68 6.68
N HIS A 34 -5.63 -25.37 6.16
CA HIS A 34 -6.88 -25.46 6.92
C HIS A 34 -7.23 -26.90 7.29
N ALA A 35 -6.75 -27.88 6.52
CA ALA A 35 -6.95 -29.30 6.83
C ALA A 35 -6.06 -29.79 8.00
N ILE A 36 -5.03 -29.04 8.38
CA ILE A 36 -4.02 -29.42 9.38
C ILE A 36 -3.77 -28.31 10.43
N ASP A 37 -4.65 -27.31 10.51
CA ASP A 37 -4.44 -26.10 11.33
C ASP A 37 -4.54 -26.35 12.84
N GLN A 38 -5.13 -27.48 13.24
CA GLN A 38 -5.19 -27.97 14.62
C GLN A 38 -4.02 -28.90 14.98
N ASP A 39 -3.28 -29.39 13.99
CA ASP A 39 -2.25 -30.43 14.19
C ASP A 39 -0.82 -29.85 14.16
N LEU A 40 -0.59 -28.81 13.37
CA LEU A 40 0.73 -28.23 13.15
C LEU A 40 0.77 -26.72 13.36
N LEU A 41 1.82 -26.27 14.03
CA LEU A 41 2.15 -24.85 14.15
C LEU A 41 2.63 -24.32 12.80
N LYS A 42 2.21 -23.09 12.48
CA LYS A 42 2.60 -22.38 11.26
C LYS A 42 3.37 -21.10 11.61
N LEU A 43 4.47 -20.86 10.90
CA LEU A 43 5.14 -19.57 10.86
C LEU A 43 4.68 -18.79 9.63
N ASP A 44 3.95 -17.70 9.84
CA ASP A 44 3.50 -16.81 8.75
C ASP A 44 4.61 -15.83 8.37
N ILE A 45 5.51 -16.29 7.49
CA ILE A 45 6.58 -15.46 6.89
C ILE A 45 6.03 -14.80 5.62
N LEU A 46 5.47 -13.60 5.80
CA LEU A 46 4.80 -12.85 4.73
C LEU A 46 5.74 -11.82 4.10
N GLY A 47 5.55 -11.57 2.80
CA GLY A 47 6.10 -10.39 2.14
C GLY A 47 5.18 -9.20 2.34
N HIS A 48 5.74 -8.05 2.69
CA HIS A 48 4.99 -6.79 2.85
C HIS A 48 5.80 -5.63 2.26
N SER A 49 5.12 -4.63 1.71
CA SER A 49 5.79 -3.50 1.04
C SER A 49 6.18 -2.37 1.99
N ASP A 50 5.52 -2.21 3.14
CA ASP A 50 5.87 -1.15 4.11
C ASP A 50 7.30 -1.25 4.65
N PRO A 51 7.81 -2.44 5.06
CA PRO A 51 9.21 -2.56 5.46
C PRO A 51 10.18 -2.20 4.32
N THR A 52 9.85 -2.55 3.08
CA THR A 52 10.65 -2.20 1.90
C THR A 52 10.67 -0.69 1.67
N GLN A 53 9.52 -0.02 1.78
CA GLN A 53 9.42 1.43 1.62
C GLN A 53 10.18 2.17 2.72
N LEU A 54 9.96 1.81 3.99
CA LEU A 54 10.65 2.41 5.13
C LEU A 54 12.17 2.19 5.06
N ARG A 55 12.62 1.00 4.66
CA ARG A 55 14.04 0.73 4.43
C ARG A 55 14.61 1.65 3.35
N LEU A 56 13.91 1.80 2.22
CA LEU A 56 14.36 2.66 1.14
C LEU A 56 14.39 4.14 1.56
N ILE A 57 13.41 4.60 2.35
CA ILE A 57 13.42 5.94 2.96
C ILE A 57 14.67 6.13 3.81
N GLN A 58 14.99 5.16 4.68
CA GLN A 58 16.19 5.21 5.51
C GLN A 58 17.48 5.26 4.66
N GLU A 59 17.58 4.41 3.63
CA GLU A 59 18.74 4.36 2.73
C GLU A 59 18.93 5.67 1.94
N LEU A 60 17.83 6.30 1.50
CA LEU A 60 17.90 7.55 0.73
C LEU A 60 18.11 8.78 1.62
N SER A 61 17.44 8.85 2.78
CA SER A 61 17.46 10.03 3.66
C SER A 61 18.61 10.03 4.68
N GLY A 62 19.20 8.87 4.96
CA GLY A 62 20.20 8.70 6.02
C GLY A 62 19.64 8.83 7.45
N THR A 63 18.32 8.90 7.62
CA THR A 63 17.65 9.04 8.92
C THR A 63 17.23 7.70 9.51
N ASP A 64 17.18 7.60 10.83
CA ASP A 64 16.69 6.41 11.53
C ASP A 64 15.16 6.44 11.64
N ILE A 65 14.48 5.60 10.86
CA ILE A 65 13.01 5.53 10.80
C ILE A 65 12.36 5.15 12.14
N LEU A 66 13.11 4.54 13.06
CA LEU A 66 12.60 4.15 14.38
C LEU A 66 12.54 5.33 15.34
N LYS A 67 13.25 6.43 15.06
CA LYS A 67 13.24 7.67 15.85
C LYS A 67 12.12 8.63 15.48
N VAL A 68 11.32 8.32 14.46
CA VAL A 68 10.17 9.14 14.06
C VAL A 68 9.14 9.21 15.21
N PRO A 69 8.73 10.42 15.63
CA PRO A 69 7.71 10.60 16.67
C PRO A 69 6.34 10.12 16.18
N LEU A 70 5.57 9.47 17.06
CA LEU A 70 4.22 8.96 16.77
C LEU A 70 3.10 9.89 17.24
N ASP A 71 3.46 11.07 17.75
CA ASP A 71 2.57 12.11 18.27
C ASP A 71 2.75 13.46 17.55
N ASP A 72 3.46 13.47 16.42
CA ASP A 72 3.69 14.67 15.62
C ASP A 72 2.37 15.25 15.08
N LYS A 73 2.07 16.49 15.48
CA LYS A 73 0.79 17.14 15.19
C LYS A 73 0.63 17.45 13.70
N ASP A 74 1.71 17.85 13.04
CA ASP A 74 1.72 18.16 11.63
C ASP A 74 1.43 16.89 10.80
N THR A 75 2.05 15.77 11.17
CA THR A 75 1.75 14.45 10.60
C THR A 75 0.31 14.02 10.86
N MET A 76 -0.20 14.16 12.08
CA MET A 76 -1.60 13.83 12.39
C MET A 76 -2.59 14.70 11.60
N SER A 77 -2.23 15.95 11.29
CA SER A 77 -3.13 16.87 10.59
C SER A 77 -3.46 16.45 9.15
N ILE A 78 -2.62 15.65 8.49
CA ILE A 78 -2.87 15.21 7.10
C ILE A 78 -4.13 14.33 6.98
N PHE A 79 -4.53 13.68 8.06
CA PHE A 79 -5.76 12.86 8.12
C PHE A 79 -7.03 13.71 8.22
N THR A 80 -6.93 15.04 8.30
CA THR A 80 -8.10 15.93 8.35
C THR A 80 -7.97 17.16 7.45
N SER A 81 -6.78 17.46 6.97
CA SER A 81 -6.51 18.66 6.18
C SER A 81 -5.28 18.51 5.29
N THR A 82 -5.28 19.21 4.16
CA THR A 82 -4.15 19.33 3.22
C THR A 82 -3.23 20.51 3.53
N LYS A 83 -3.61 21.37 4.48
CA LYS A 83 -2.91 22.65 4.77
C LYS A 83 -1.43 22.49 5.06
N VAL A 84 -1.05 21.52 5.89
CA VAL A 84 0.36 21.29 6.26
C VAL A 84 1.21 20.84 5.06
N LEU A 85 0.58 20.24 4.04
CA LEU A 85 1.26 19.85 2.81
C LEU A 85 1.50 21.06 1.88
N GLY A 86 0.90 22.22 2.16
CA GLY A 86 1.03 23.45 1.37
C GLY A 86 0.15 23.48 0.12
N VAL A 87 -0.91 22.67 0.07
CA VAL A 87 -1.80 22.53 -1.10
C VAL A 87 -3.26 22.59 -0.69
N THR A 88 -4.14 22.82 -1.66
CA THR A 88 -5.60 22.78 -1.53
C THR A 88 -6.15 21.44 -2.01
N ASN A 89 -7.36 21.10 -1.59
CA ASN A 89 -8.04 19.86 -2.00
C ASN A 89 -8.25 19.84 -3.52
N GLU A 90 -8.57 20.99 -4.13
CA GLU A 90 -8.79 21.16 -5.57
C GLU A 90 -7.50 20.97 -6.38
N GLN A 91 -6.35 21.38 -5.82
CA GLN A 91 -5.06 21.20 -6.47
C GLN A 91 -4.69 19.72 -6.58
N ILE A 92 -5.07 18.90 -5.60
CA ILE A 92 -4.67 17.48 -5.55
C ILE A 92 -5.81 16.51 -5.84
N MET A 93 -7.01 17.04 -6.10
CA MET A 93 -8.24 16.27 -6.34
C MET A 93 -8.52 15.25 -5.21
N CYS A 94 -8.28 15.63 -3.96
CA CYS A 94 -8.43 14.78 -2.79
C CYS A 94 -8.83 15.60 -1.56
N ASP A 95 -9.75 15.05 -0.75
CA ASP A 95 -10.30 15.73 0.43
C ASP A 95 -9.37 15.71 1.65
N THR A 96 -8.36 14.84 1.62
CA THR A 96 -7.42 14.59 2.72
C THR A 96 -5.97 14.67 2.22
N GLY A 97 -5.02 14.76 3.15
CA GLY A 97 -3.59 14.64 2.86
C GLY A 97 -3.07 13.20 2.86
N THR A 98 -3.92 12.18 2.70
CA THR A 98 -3.53 10.76 2.90
C THR A 98 -3.18 10.01 1.61
N LEU A 99 -3.14 10.67 0.44
CA LEU A 99 -2.69 10.04 -0.81
C LEU A 99 -1.33 9.34 -0.65
N GLY A 100 -1.25 8.09 -1.08
CA GLY A 100 -0.03 7.27 -0.99
C GLY A 100 0.35 6.80 0.42
N ILE A 101 -0.41 7.14 1.47
CA ILE A 101 -0.19 6.58 2.81
C ILE A 101 -0.77 5.15 2.85
N PRO A 102 0.00 4.13 3.25
CA PRO A 102 -0.53 2.77 3.44
C PRO A 102 -1.74 2.80 4.36
N GLU A 103 -2.72 1.91 4.14
CA GLU A 103 -4.01 1.87 4.85
C GLU A 103 -4.95 3.05 4.55
N PHE A 104 -4.44 4.28 4.43
CA PHE A 104 -5.24 5.51 4.43
C PHE A 104 -5.32 6.21 3.06
N GLY A 105 -4.60 5.73 2.06
CA GLY A 105 -4.49 6.33 0.73
C GLY A 105 -5.40 5.73 -0.34
N THR A 106 -6.25 4.76 -0.01
CA THR A 106 -7.23 4.20 -0.95
C THR A 106 -8.46 5.09 -1.04
N PRO A 107 -9.21 5.10 -2.16
CA PRO A 107 -10.45 5.89 -2.26
C PRO A 107 -11.44 5.62 -1.12
N PHE A 108 -11.57 4.35 -0.72
CA PHE A 108 -12.45 3.94 0.37
C PHE A 108 -12.00 4.52 1.73
N THR A 109 -10.72 4.41 2.05
CA THR A 109 -10.21 4.90 3.34
C THR A 109 -10.05 6.41 3.38
N ILE A 110 -9.76 7.06 2.26
CA ILE A 110 -9.83 8.53 2.12
C ILE A 110 -11.25 9.02 2.44
N SER A 111 -12.29 8.39 1.86
CA SER A 111 -13.69 8.74 2.15
C SER A 111 -14.02 8.56 3.63
N MET A 112 -13.62 7.43 4.23
CA MET A 112 -13.85 7.20 5.66
C MET A 112 -13.12 8.21 6.55
N VAL A 113 -11.88 8.56 6.22
CA VAL A 113 -11.10 9.59 6.93
C VAL A 113 -11.78 10.96 6.81
N ALA A 114 -12.27 11.32 5.62
CA ALA A 114 -13.00 12.57 5.39
C ALA A 114 -14.32 12.66 6.19
N GLU A 115 -15.04 11.53 6.31
CA GLU A 115 -16.28 11.46 7.12
C GLU A 115 -16.00 11.47 8.63
N THR A 116 -14.96 10.76 9.10
CA THR A 116 -14.69 10.56 10.53
C THR A 116 -13.82 11.64 11.16
N LYS A 117 -12.97 12.30 10.38
CA LYS A 117 -12.03 13.37 10.80
C LYS A 117 -11.24 13.02 12.07
N PRO A 118 -10.42 11.95 12.04
CA PRO A 118 -9.72 11.46 13.21
C PRO A 118 -8.73 12.51 13.74
N THR A 119 -8.68 12.65 15.07
CA THR A 119 -7.80 13.61 15.78
C THR A 119 -6.77 12.93 16.66
N THR A 120 -6.88 11.61 16.87
CA THR A 120 -5.99 10.83 17.73
C THR A 120 -5.42 9.60 17.03
N PHE A 121 -4.28 9.12 17.50
CA PHE A 121 -3.66 7.87 17.01
C PHE A 121 -4.59 6.65 17.20
N ALA A 122 -5.34 6.61 18.32
CA ALA A 122 -6.29 5.54 18.60
C ALA A 122 -7.45 5.51 17.57
N GLU A 123 -7.89 6.67 17.11
CA GLU A 123 -8.88 6.78 16.04
C GLU A 123 -8.34 6.27 14.71
N LEU A 124 -7.06 6.51 14.38
CA LEU A 124 -6.43 5.91 13.19
C LEU A 124 -6.41 4.38 13.26
N ILE A 125 -6.09 3.81 14.43
CA ILE A 125 -6.16 2.34 14.65
C ILE A 125 -7.58 1.84 14.41
N LYS A 126 -8.58 2.58 14.90
CA LYS A 126 -9.99 2.25 14.71
C LYS A 126 -10.37 2.27 13.23
N ILE A 127 -9.97 3.30 12.48
CA ILE A 127 -10.19 3.40 11.03
C ILE A 127 -9.54 2.24 10.30
N SER A 128 -8.29 1.87 10.64
CA SER A 128 -7.62 0.71 10.06
C SER A 128 -8.42 -0.57 10.30
N GLY A 129 -8.90 -0.81 11.53
CA GLY A 129 -9.76 -1.97 11.77
C GLY A 129 -11.09 -1.93 11.00
N LEU A 130 -11.71 -0.76 10.89
CA LEU A 130 -12.96 -0.55 10.16
C LEU A 130 -12.81 -0.67 8.64
N SER A 131 -11.63 -0.38 8.09
CA SER A 131 -11.36 -0.50 6.66
C SER A 131 -11.16 -1.93 6.18
N HIS A 132 -10.91 -2.86 7.11
CA HIS A 132 -10.54 -4.24 6.82
C HIS A 132 -11.63 -5.22 7.21
N GLY A 133 -12.60 -5.39 6.32
CA GLY A 133 -13.64 -6.41 6.43
C GLY A 133 -14.95 -6.00 5.79
N THR A 134 -15.64 -6.96 5.18
CA THR A 134 -16.99 -6.74 4.64
C THR A 134 -17.98 -6.51 5.78
N ASP A 135 -18.91 -5.57 5.59
CA ASP A 135 -19.96 -5.17 6.52
C ASP A 135 -19.46 -4.69 7.89
N VAL A 136 -18.25 -4.13 7.92
CA VAL A 136 -17.68 -3.47 9.12
C VAL A 136 -18.03 -1.98 9.13
N TRP A 137 -17.71 -1.25 8.05
CA TRP A 137 -18.01 0.17 7.89
C TRP A 137 -19.35 0.42 7.18
N LEU A 138 -19.40 0.11 5.88
CA LEU A 138 -20.59 0.32 5.03
C LEU A 138 -21.75 -0.53 5.54
N GLY A 139 -22.94 0.07 5.66
CA GLY A 139 -24.14 -0.61 6.17
C GLY A 139 -24.08 -1.01 7.65
N ASN A 140 -23.06 -0.55 8.39
CA ASN A 140 -22.86 -0.89 9.80
C ASN A 140 -22.36 0.34 10.59
N ALA A 141 -21.07 0.41 10.94
CA ALA A 141 -20.55 1.50 11.78
C ALA A 141 -20.83 2.90 11.20
N GLN A 142 -20.80 3.04 9.88
CA GLN A 142 -21.14 4.30 9.21
C GLN A 142 -22.59 4.74 9.48
N GLU A 143 -23.55 3.82 9.42
CA GLU A 143 -24.97 4.13 9.66
C GLU A 143 -25.21 4.48 11.12
N LEU A 144 -24.55 3.77 12.04
CA LEU A 144 -24.63 4.06 13.47
C LEU A 144 -24.19 5.49 13.80
N ILE A 145 -23.12 5.95 13.15
CA ILE A 145 -22.60 7.32 13.30
C ILE A 145 -23.52 8.32 12.62
N LYS A 146 -23.93 8.07 11.36
CA LYS A 146 -24.80 8.97 10.59
C LYS A 146 -26.17 9.19 11.26
N ASN A 147 -26.69 8.16 11.93
CA ASN A 147 -27.97 8.22 12.65
C ASN A 147 -27.84 8.69 14.10
N ASN A 148 -26.67 9.16 14.54
CA ASN A 148 -26.40 9.60 15.91
C ASN A 148 -26.75 8.56 16.98
N ILE A 149 -26.60 7.26 16.68
CA ILE A 149 -26.88 6.16 17.62
C ILE A 149 -25.71 6.01 18.60
N VAL A 150 -24.48 6.07 18.10
CA VAL A 150 -23.25 5.95 18.89
C VAL A 150 -22.14 6.81 18.26
N PRO A 151 -21.34 7.54 19.05
CA PRO A 151 -20.26 8.35 18.49
C PRO A 151 -19.11 7.48 17.96
N PHE A 152 -18.30 8.04 17.04
CA PHE A 152 -17.20 7.31 16.39
C PHE A 152 -16.22 6.64 17.37
N LYS A 153 -15.91 7.28 18.50
CA LYS A 153 -15.03 6.70 19.52
C LYS A 153 -15.54 5.36 20.09
N ASP A 154 -16.85 5.13 20.07
CA ASP A 154 -17.51 4.01 20.75
C ASP A 154 -17.94 2.89 19.78
N VAL A 155 -17.81 3.07 18.44
CA VAL A 155 -18.09 1.98 17.49
C VAL A 155 -17.06 0.85 17.58
N ILE A 156 -17.45 -0.37 17.20
CA ILE A 156 -16.59 -1.56 17.18
C ILE A 156 -15.56 -1.42 16.05
N GLY A 157 -14.30 -1.16 16.38
CA GLY A 157 -13.24 -1.01 15.38
C GLY A 157 -12.28 -2.19 15.31
N CYS A 158 -12.12 -2.95 16.39
CA CYS A 158 -11.29 -4.15 16.42
C CYS A 158 -12.01 -5.26 17.19
N ARG A 159 -11.61 -6.52 16.96
CA ARG A 159 -12.22 -7.65 17.69
C ARG A 159 -12.06 -7.48 19.22
N ASP A 160 -10.93 -6.94 19.65
CA ASP A 160 -10.60 -6.75 21.06
C ASP A 160 -11.61 -5.83 21.76
N ASP A 161 -12.17 -4.85 21.03
CA ASP A 161 -13.22 -3.96 21.56
C ASP A 161 -14.45 -4.77 21.97
N ILE A 162 -14.80 -5.85 21.24
CA ILE A 162 -15.92 -6.73 21.58
C ILE A 162 -15.67 -7.44 22.90
N MET A 163 -14.52 -8.10 23.02
CA MET A 163 -14.19 -8.86 24.24
C MET A 163 -14.16 -7.95 25.46
N VAL A 164 -13.47 -6.81 25.34
CA VAL A 164 -13.28 -5.86 26.43
C VAL A 164 -14.61 -5.21 26.82
N TYR A 165 -15.42 -4.78 25.85
CA TYR A 165 -16.73 -4.19 26.12
C TYR A 165 -17.67 -5.15 26.84
N LEU A 166 -17.74 -6.41 26.40
CA LEU A 166 -18.57 -7.43 27.05
C LEU A 166 -18.10 -7.71 28.48
N MET A 167 -16.78 -7.77 28.73
CA MET A 167 -16.23 -7.95 30.07
C MET A 167 -16.56 -6.77 30.99
N TYR A 168 -16.49 -5.52 30.50
CA TYR A 168 -16.89 -4.34 31.27
C TYR A 168 -18.38 -4.36 31.67
N HIS A 169 -19.22 -5.05 30.91
CA HIS A 169 -20.65 -5.24 31.18
C HIS A 169 -20.95 -6.58 31.90
N GLY A 170 -19.94 -7.20 32.52
CA GLY A 170 -20.14 -8.36 33.40
C GLY A 170 -20.24 -9.71 32.69
N VAL A 171 -19.99 -9.79 31.38
CA VAL A 171 -19.89 -11.08 30.67
C VAL A 171 -18.58 -11.78 31.07
N GLU A 172 -18.66 -13.05 31.45
CA GLU A 172 -17.48 -13.84 31.84
C GLU A 172 -16.40 -13.85 30.75
N PRO A 173 -15.10 -13.73 31.10
CA PRO A 173 -14.02 -13.59 30.11
C PRO A 173 -13.99 -14.65 29.01
N ILE A 174 -14.23 -15.93 29.35
CA ILE A 174 -14.25 -17.01 28.36
C ILE A 174 -15.45 -16.93 27.41
N LYS A 175 -16.61 -16.40 27.87
CA LYS A 175 -17.78 -16.17 27.03
C LYS A 175 -17.55 -14.97 26.12
N ALA A 176 -17.02 -13.86 26.65
CA ALA A 176 -16.66 -12.68 25.88
C ALA A 176 -15.64 -13.02 24.78
N PHE A 177 -14.60 -13.80 25.10
CA PHE A 177 -13.62 -14.30 24.13
C PHE A 177 -14.28 -15.14 23.02
N LYS A 178 -15.16 -16.08 23.39
CA LYS A 178 -15.87 -16.92 22.40
C LYS A 178 -16.76 -16.09 21.48
N ILE A 179 -17.49 -15.11 22.00
CA ILE A 179 -18.33 -14.20 21.22
C ILE A 179 -17.46 -13.40 20.24
N MET A 180 -16.37 -12.80 20.74
CA MET A 180 -15.41 -12.08 19.90
C MET A 180 -14.88 -12.95 18.75
N GLU A 181 -14.38 -14.15 19.06
CA GLU A 181 -13.83 -15.06 18.03
C GLU A 181 -14.89 -15.51 17.02
N PHE A 182 -16.14 -15.65 17.47
CA PHE A 182 -17.26 -16.00 16.60
C PHE A 182 -17.61 -14.85 15.65
N VAL A 183 -17.72 -13.63 16.15
CA VAL A 183 -18.04 -12.41 15.37
C VAL A 183 -16.91 -12.09 14.38
N ARG A 184 -15.65 -12.06 14.81
CA ARG A 184 -14.52 -11.69 13.93
C ARG A 184 -14.30 -12.66 12.76
N LYS A 185 -14.86 -13.88 12.85
CA LYS A 185 -14.83 -14.91 11.79
C LYS A 185 -16.07 -14.84 10.88
N GLY A 186 -16.97 -13.87 11.10
CA GLY A 186 -18.21 -13.73 10.35
C GLY A 186 -19.19 -14.88 10.55
N LYS A 187 -19.11 -15.57 11.68
CA LYS A 187 -19.98 -16.72 11.96
C LYS A 187 -21.37 -16.30 12.39
N ALA A 188 -21.56 -15.07 12.88
CA ALA A 188 -22.85 -14.57 13.33
C ALA A 188 -23.96 -14.70 12.28
N SER A 189 -23.68 -14.37 11.01
CA SER A 189 -24.63 -14.53 9.92
C SER A 189 -24.64 -15.92 9.27
N LYS A 190 -23.72 -16.81 9.64
CA LYS A 190 -23.55 -18.15 9.01
C LYS A 190 -23.99 -19.29 9.91
N ASP A 191 -24.07 -19.07 11.21
CA ASP A 191 -24.48 -20.04 12.23
C ASP A 191 -25.50 -19.36 13.17
N PRO A 192 -26.79 -19.32 12.75
CA PRO A 192 -27.85 -18.63 13.48
C PRO A 192 -28.15 -19.25 14.86
N GLU A 193 -27.97 -20.58 14.99
CA GLU A 193 -28.24 -21.29 16.24
C GLU A 193 -27.25 -20.91 17.34
N THR A 194 -25.95 -20.88 17.01
CA THR A 194 -24.94 -20.43 17.96
C THR A 194 -25.04 -18.92 18.20
N TRP A 195 -25.35 -18.14 17.16
CA TRP A 195 -25.59 -16.71 17.29
C TRP A 195 -26.72 -16.40 18.28
N ALA A 196 -27.84 -17.11 18.23
CA ALA A 196 -28.96 -16.91 19.15
C ALA A 196 -28.54 -17.05 20.63
N LYS A 197 -27.68 -18.03 20.95
CA LYS A 197 -27.15 -18.23 22.31
C LYS A 197 -26.22 -17.09 22.75
N HIS A 198 -25.40 -16.59 21.83
CA HIS A 198 -24.54 -15.44 22.08
C HIS A 198 -25.36 -14.15 22.25
N LYS A 199 -26.39 -13.95 21.44
CA LYS A 199 -27.34 -12.85 21.55
C LYS A 199 -28.04 -12.85 22.91
N GLU A 200 -28.61 -13.98 23.33
CA GLU A 200 -29.24 -14.11 24.66
C GLU A 200 -28.25 -13.79 25.80
N THR A 201 -26.99 -14.20 25.66
CA THR A 201 -25.94 -13.89 26.64
C THR A 201 -25.68 -12.38 26.73
N MET A 202 -25.63 -11.69 25.59
CA MET A 202 -25.43 -10.24 25.54
C MET A 202 -26.66 -9.48 26.06
N GLU A 203 -27.87 -9.90 25.70
CA GLU A 203 -29.11 -9.29 26.19
C GLU A 203 -29.26 -9.42 27.72
N LYS A 204 -28.95 -10.59 28.29
CA LYS A 204 -28.94 -10.80 29.75
C LYS A 204 -27.91 -9.94 30.48
N ALA A 205 -26.82 -9.57 29.80
CA ALA A 205 -25.80 -8.66 30.33
C ALA A 205 -26.16 -7.17 30.12
N GLY A 206 -27.34 -6.86 29.58
CA GLY A 206 -27.78 -5.48 29.35
C GLY A 206 -27.06 -4.79 28.19
N ILE A 207 -26.48 -5.54 27.26
CA ILE A 207 -25.83 -4.99 26.08
C ILE A 207 -26.88 -4.39 25.14
N GLU A 208 -26.66 -3.17 24.69
CA GLU A 208 -27.58 -2.44 23.82
C GLU A 208 -27.75 -3.11 22.45
N SER A 209 -28.97 -3.00 21.88
CA SER A 209 -29.35 -3.69 20.64
C SER A 209 -28.45 -3.33 19.45
N TRP A 210 -28.06 -2.05 19.32
CA TRP A 210 -27.19 -1.61 18.23
C TRP A 210 -25.85 -2.35 18.22
N PHE A 211 -25.31 -2.69 19.39
CA PHE A 211 -24.03 -3.39 19.51
C PHE A 211 -24.17 -4.84 19.06
N ILE A 212 -25.26 -5.49 19.49
CA ILE A 212 -25.60 -6.87 19.10
C ILE A 212 -25.82 -6.95 17.59
N ASP A 213 -26.59 -6.01 17.03
CA ASP A 213 -26.88 -5.96 15.59
C ASP A 213 -25.62 -5.66 14.77
N SER A 214 -24.74 -4.79 15.27
CA SER A 214 -23.43 -4.54 14.64
C SER A 214 -22.55 -5.79 14.63
N CYS A 215 -22.50 -6.54 15.75
CA CYS A 215 -21.82 -7.82 15.85
C CYS A 215 -22.35 -8.86 14.85
N HIS A 216 -23.65 -8.86 14.57
CA HIS A 216 -24.25 -9.78 13.61
C HIS A 216 -23.82 -9.53 12.16
N LYS A 217 -23.60 -8.25 11.80
CA LYS A 217 -23.27 -7.83 10.43
C LYS A 217 -21.84 -8.21 10.02
N ILE A 218 -20.87 -8.01 10.91
CA ILE A 218 -19.42 -8.18 10.68
C ILE A 218 -19.08 -9.54 10.04
N LYS A 219 -18.38 -9.53 8.89
CA LYS A 219 -17.91 -10.77 8.22
C LYS A 219 -16.46 -11.13 8.55
N TYR A 220 -15.66 -10.13 8.89
CA TYR A 220 -14.28 -10.27 9.29
C TYR A 220 -13.86 -9.02 10.07
N MET A 221 -12.98 -9.16 11.06
CA MET A 221 -12.50 -8.03 11.85
C MET A 221 -11.05 -8.25 12.31
N PHE A 222 -10.23 -7.20 12.24
CA PHE A 222 -8.84 -7.21 12.67
C PHE A 222 -8.67 -7.31 14.20
N PRO A 223 -7.57 -7.95 14.66
CA PRO A 223 -7.04 -7.73 16.01
C PRO A 223 -6.40 -6.35 16.12
N LYS A 224 -6.58 -5.69 17.27
CA LYS A 224 -6.06 -4.35 17.55
C LYS A 224 -4.55 -4.26 17.42
N ALA A 225 -3.83 -5.31 17.81
CA ALA A 225 -2.38 -5.37 17.65
C ALA A 225 -1.92 -5.29 16.18
N HIS A 226 -2.68 -5.89 15.27
CA HIS A 226 -2.36 -5.86 13.83
C HIS A 226 -2.66 -4.47 13.26
N ALA A 227 -3.85 -3.92 13.53
CA ALA A 227 -4.18 -2.54 13.15
C ALA A 227 -3.14 -1.53 13.69
N ALA A 228 -2.74 -1.64 14.97
CA ALA A 228 -1.71 -0.80 15.55
C ALA A 228 -0.36 -0.92 14.83
N ALA A 229 0.10 -2.13 14.50
CA ALA A 229 1.38 -2.32 13.79
C ALA A 229 1.39 -1.65 12.40
N TYR A 230 0.28 -1.74 11.68
CA TYR A 230 0.10 -1.11 10.37
C TYR A 230 0.03 0.41 10.50
N VAL A 231 -0.77 0.93 11.45
CA VAL A 231 -0.86 2.38 11.70
C VAL A 231 0.48 2.97 12.13
N ILE A 232 1.28 2.27 12.95
CA ILE A 232 2.65 2.72 13.31
C ILE A 232 3.50 2.88 12.05
N SER A 233 3.48 1.91 11.14
CA SER A 233 4.25 1.96 9.90
C SER A 233 3.75 3.06 8.96
N ALA A 234 2.43 3.18 8.80
CA ALA A 234 1.79 4.22 8.00
C ALA A 234 2.08 5.63 8.55
N PHE A 235 2.06 5.81 9.87
CA PHE A 235 2.35 7.10 10.51
C PHE A 235 3.82 7.49 10.34
N ARG A 236 4.74 6.53 10.42
CA ARG A 236 6.16 6.78 10.11
C ARG A 236 6.33 7.26 8.66
N ILE A 237 5.69 6.59 7.71
CA ILE A 237 5.72 6.99 6.29
C ILE A 237 5.07 8.37 6.10
N ALA A 238 3.96 8.64 6.79
CA ALA A 238 3.28 9.94 6.78
C ALA A 238 4.17 11.07 7.31
N TRP A 239 4.98 10.82 8.33
CA TRP A 239 5.94 11.79 8.84
C TRP A 239 6.93 12.22 7.75
N TYR A 240 7.48 11.27 6.98
CA TYR A 240 8.33 11.61 5.83
C TYR A 240 7.57 12.35 4.74
N LYS A 241 6.29 12.04 4.51
CA LYS A 241 5.46 12.79 3.57
C LYS A 241 5.37 14.26 3.96
N VAL A 242 5.23 14.57 5.25
CA VAL A 242 5.13 15.95 5.73
C VAL A 242 6.49 16.64 5.73
N HIS A 243 7.49 16.03 6.35
CA HIS A 243 8.75 16.70 6.72
C HIS A 243 9.89 16.49 5.72
N MET A 244 9.83 15.42 4.92
CA MET A 244 10.90 15.01 3.99
C MET A 244 10.31 14.49 2.67
N PRO A 245 9.47 15.29 1.99
CA PRO A 245 8.52 14.81 0.99
C PRO A 245 9.19 14.14 -0.22
N VAL A 246 10.35 14.62 -0.67
CA VAL A 246 11.05 14.04 -1.84
C VAL A 246 11.39 12.56 -1.63
N TYR A 247 11.75 12.18 -0.40
CA TYR A 247 12.05 10.80 -0.02
C TYR A 247 10.79 9.93 0.09
N PHE A 248 9.68 10.52 0.55
CA PHE A 248 8.38 9.86 0.52
C PHE A 248 7.99 9.52 -0.92
N TYR A 249 8.00 10.48 -1.84
CA TYR A 249 7.60 10.23 -3.23
C TYR A 249 8.54 9.26 -3.93
N ALA A 250 9.86 9.44 -3.81
CA ALA A 250 10.84 8.52 -4.40
C ALA A 250 10.64 7.07 -3.91
N SER A 251 10.46 6.88 -2.60
CA SER A 251 10.25 5.54 -2.04
C SER A 251 8.90 4.95 -2.42
N TRP A 252 7.83 5.75 -2.47
CA TRP A 252 6.49 5.32 -2.87
C TRP A 252 6.47 4.85 -4.32
N TYR A 253 6.99 5.65 -5.25
CA TYR A 253 7.06 5.27 -6.67
C TYR A 253 7.95 4.05 -6.92
N THR A 254 8.99 3.88 -6.11
CA THR A 254 9.85 2.70 -6.22
C THR A 254 9.14 1.43 -5.78
N THR A 255 8.34 1.48 -4.72
CA THR A 255 7.87 0.28 -4.00
C THR A 255 6.38 -0.03 -4.14
N LYS A 256 5.54 0.96 -4.48
CA LYS A 256 4.09 0.84 -4.54
C LYS A 256 3.55 1.00 -5.97
N ALA A 257 4.09 1.93 -6.74
CA ALA A 257 3.62 2.18 -8.09
C ALA A 257 3.97 1.01 -9.05
N THR A 258 2.95 0.48 -9.72
CA THR A 258 3.07 -0.57 -10.73
C THR A 258 3.08 0.00 -12.14
N ASP A 259 2.29 1.06 -12.39
CA ASP A 259 2.07 1.64 -13.71
C ASP A 259 2.35 3.15 -13.69
N PHE A 260 2.95 3.65 -14.77
CA PHE A 260 3.45 5.03 -14.86
C PHE A 260 3.03 5.68 -16.17
N ASN A 261 2.74 6.98 -16.11
CA ASN A 261 2.84 7.86 -17.26
C ASN A 261 3.98 8.86 -17.01
N ILE A 262 5.21 8.38 -17.19
CA ILE A 262 6.40 9.13 -16.80
C ILE A 262 6.58 10.42 -17.61
N GLU A 263 6.13 10.43 -18.87
CA GLU A 263 6.15 11.63 -19.70
C GLU A 263 5.28 12.74 -19.12
N ALA A 264 4.06 12.42 -18.71
CA ALA A 264 3.18 13.40 -18.04
C ALA A 264 3.82 13.89 -16.74
N MET A 265 4.41 12.98 -15.94
CA MET A 265 5.08 13.32 -14.69
C MET A 265 6.27 14.28 -14.90
N ILE A 266 7.07 14.09 -15.95
CA ILE A 266 8.19 14.99 -16.31
C ILE A 266 7.67 16.35 -16.80
N ARG A 267 6.59 16.39 -17.58
CA ARG A 267 5.96 17.63 -18.07
C ARG A 267 5.32 18.45 -16.94
N GLY A 268 4.97 17.82 -15.82
CA GLY A 268 4.53 18.48 -14.60
C GLY A 268 3.01 18.59 -14.46
N TYR A 269 2.59 19.48 -13.55
CA TYR A 269 1.26 19.52 -12.94
C TYR A 269 0.09 19.44 -13.95
N ASP A 270 0.05 20.32 -14.95
CA ASP A 270 -1.08 20.37 -15.90
C ASP A 270 -1.15 19.12 -16.78
N SER A 271 0.00 18.57 -17.19
CA SER A 271 0.03 17.33 -17.98
C SER A 271 -0.43 16.14 -17.17
N ILE A 272 -0.07 16.08 -15.88
CA ILE A 272 -0.53 15.05 -14.95
C ILE A 272 -2.05 15.15 -14.77
N LYS A 273 -2.55 16.35 -14.47
CA LYS A 273 -3.98 16.60 -14.24
C LYS A 273 -4.83 16.21 -15.44
N ASN A 274 -4.42 16.60 -16.64
CA ASN A 274 -5.13 16.25 -17.87
C ASN A 274 -5.19 14.74 -18.11
N ALA A 275 -4.08 14.03 -17.86
CA ALA A 275 -4.03 12.58 -18.01
C ALA A 275 -4.94 11.85 -17.00
N ILE A 276 -5.04 12.35 -15.75
CA ILE A 276 -6.00 11.82 -14.76
C ILE A 276 -7.44 12.00 -15.27
N ILE A 277 -7.80 13.21 -15.68
CA ILE A 277 -9.15 13.54 -16.16
C ILE A 277 -9.53 12.68 -17.38
N GLU A 278 -8.59 12.49 -18.33
CA GLU A 278 -8.83 11.64 -19.50
C GLU A 278 -9.17 10.20 -19.11
N ILE A 279 -8.42 9.61 -18.17
CA ILE A 279 -8.65 8.25 -17.70
C ILE A 279 -9.97 8.16 -16.93
N GLU A 280 -10.22 9.09 -16.00
CA GLU A 280 -11.43 9.08 -15.18
C GLU A 280 -12.71 9.27 -16.01
N ASN A 281 -12.65 10.07 -17.09
CA ASN A 281 -13.77 10.27 -18.01
C ASN A 281 -14.16 8.99 -18.78
N LYS A 282 -13.28 7.99 -18.87
CA LYS A 282 -13.63 6.67 -19.45
C LYS A 282 -14.50 5.84 -18.50
N GLY A 283 -14.56 6.16 -17.21
CA GLY A 283 -15.36 5.43 -16.23
C GLY A 283 -15.06 3.93 -16.26
N PHE A 284 -16.09 3.11 -16.50
CA PHE A 284 -15.96 1.65 -16.57
C PHE A 284 -15.22 1.13 -17.81
N ASP A 285 -14.99 1.96 -18.83
CA ASP A 285 -14.24 1.60 -20.03
C ASP A 285 -12.71 1.71 -19.84
N ALA A 286 -12.24 2.27 -18.70
CA ALA A 286 -10.82 2.35 -18.38
C ALA A 286 -10.25 0.95 -18.07
N SER A 287 -9.16 0.59 -18.73
CA SER A 287 -8.45 -0.67 -18.47
C SER A 287 -7.78 -0.70 -17.10
N ASN A 288 -7.46 -1.89 -16.60
CA ASN A 288 -6.73 -2.05 -15.32
C ASN A 288 -5.41 -1.28 -15.30
N LYS A 289 -4.69 -1.25 -16.43
CA LYS A 289 -3.44 -0.49 -16.57
C LYS A 289 -3.70 1.01 -16.46
N GLU A 290 -4.74 1.52 -17.12
CA GLU A 290 -5.09 2.94 -17.02
C GLU A 290 -5.53 3.32 -15.60
N ASN A 291 -6.29 2.46 -14.92
CA ASN A 291 -6.63 2.67 -13.52
C ASN A 291 -5.37 2.72 -12.63
N GLY A 292 -4.41 1.82 -12.83
CA GLY A 292 -3.12 1.86 -12.14
C GLY A 292 -2.31 3.13 -12.43
N ILE A 293 -2.33 3.62 -13.68
CA ILE A 293 -1.73 4.91 -14.05
C ILE A 293 -2.45 6.07 -13.34
N SER A 294 -3.78 6.08 -13.30
CA SER A 294 -4.54 7.12 -12.61
C SER A 294 -4.20 7.19 -11.12
N GLU A 295 -4.11 6.05 -10.44
CA GLU A 295 -3.70 5.98 -9.03
C GLU A 295 -2.28 6.54 -8.81
N SER A 296 -1.32 6.19 -9.67
CA SER A 296 0.06 6.70 -9.55
C SER A 296 0.17 8.19 -9.90
N LEU A 297 -0.65 8.67 -10.84
CA LEU A 297 -0.72 10.08 -11.22
C LEU A 297 -1.39 10.95 -10.15
N LYS A 298 -2.35 10.45 -9.37
CA LYS A 298 -2.93 11.20 -8.23
C LYS A 298 -1.87 11.57 -7.21
N VAL A 299 -0.96 10.65 -6.90
CA VAL A 299 0.21 10.93 -6.05
C VAL A 299 1.16 11.91 -6.75
N ALA A 300 1.28 11.85 -8.08
CA ALA A 300 2.17 12.74 -8.85
C ALA A 300 1.63 14.17 -8.89
N LEU A 301 0.31 14.31 -8.94
CA LEU A 301 -0.39 15.58 -8.94
C LEU A 301 -0.16 16.29 -7.61
N GLU A 302 -0.28 15.57 -6.49
CA GLU A 302 0.08 16.08 -5.17
C GLU A 302 1.56 16.47 -5.10
N MET A 303 2.47 15.60 -5.55
CA MET A 303 3.91 15.88 -5.59
C MET A 303 4.21 17.16 -6.38
N ALA A 304 3.64 17.30 -7.57
CA ALA A 304 3.80 18.48 -8.43
C ALA A 304 3.18 19.74 -7.83
N ALA A 305 2.00 19.63 -7.19
CA ALA A 305 1.36 20.75 -6.49
C ALA A 305 2.21 21.27 -5.32
N ARG A 306 3.01 20.39 -4.71
CA ARG A 306 3.99 20.74 -3.67
C ARG A 306 5.32 21.27 -4.23
N GLY A 307 5.42 21.43 -5.55
CA GLY A 307 6.61 21.94 -6.23
C GLY A 307 7.75 20.93 -6.36
N ILE A 308 7.47 19.63 -6.20
CA ILE A 308 8.44 18.56 -6.40
C ILE A 308 8.25 18.00 -7.81
N LYS A 309 9.34 17.88 -8.56
CA LYS A 309 9.33 17.51 -9.99
C LYS A 309 10.05 16.20 -10.23
N VAL A 310 9.71 15.58 -11.36
CA VAL A 310 10.46 14.46 -11.92
C VAL A 310 11.47 15.00 -12.94
N ALA A 311 12.74 14.69 -12.75
CA ALA A 311 13.78 15.05 -13.70
C ALA A 311 13.59 14.30 -15.03
N PRO A 312 14.03 14.88 -16.16
CA PRO A 312 14.30 14.10 -17.37
C PRO A 312 15.25 12.95 -17.07
N TYR A 313 15.18 11.90 -17.89
CA TYR A 313 16.11 10.78 -17.79
C TYR A 313 17.55 11.23 -18.01
N ASN A 314 18.46 10.64 -17.23
CA ASN A 314 19.89 10.83 -17.41
C ASN A 314 20.55 9.45 -17.45
N LEU A 315 21.22 9.12 -18.55
CA LEU A 315 21.83 7.80 -18.78
C LEU A 315 22.77 7.34 -17.65
N TYR A 316 23.37 8.29 -16.92
CA TYR A 316 24.39 8.02 -15.90
C TYR A 316 23.90 8.25 -14.47
N LYS A 317 22.75 8.91 -14.27
CA LYS A 317 22.13 9.11 -12.93
C LYS A 317 20.90 8.25 -12.69
N SER A 318 20.09 8.02 -13.73
CA SER A 318 18.89 7.17 -13.64
C SER A 318 19.28 5.73 -13.29
N LYS A 319 18.53 5.13 -12.38
CA LYS A 319 18.73 3.75 -11.92
C LYS A 319 17.88 2.77 -12.72
N GLY A 320 18.15 1.48 -12.59
CA GLY A 320 17.34 0.45 -13.22
C GLY A 320 15.91 0.44 -12.68
N SER A 321 15.75 0.39 -11.35
CA SER A 321 14.43 0.15 -10.72
C SER A 321 14.02 1.12 -9.63
N ILE A 322 14.91 2.01 -9.20
CA ILE A 322 14.72 2.89 -8.03
C ILE A 322 14.56 4.35 -8.49
N PHE A 323 13.52 5.03 -8.03
CA PHE A 323 13.46 6.49 -8.07
C PHE A 323 14.44 7.04 -7.05
N THR A 324 15.41 7.83 -7.49
CA THR A 324 16.41 8.46 -6.61
C THR A 324 16.09 9.93 -6.38
N VAL A 325 16.78 10.55 -5.42
CA VAL A 325 16.63 11.96 -5.07
C VAL A 325 17.84 12.71 -5.62
N GLU A 326 17.60 13.77 -6.40
CA GLU A 326 18.66 14.68 -6.86
C GLU A 326 18.87 15.82 -5.86
N ASP A 327 17.77 16.40 -5.38
CA ASP A 327 17.73 17.47 -4.39
C ASP A 327 16.38 17.47 -3.66
N ASP A 328 16.15 18.43 -2.76
CA ASP A 328 14.93 18.53 -1.94
C ASP A 328 13.62 18.69 -2.74
N LYS A 329 13.69 18.93 -4.06
CA LYS A 329 12.54 19.15 -4.94
C LYS A 329 12.53 18.30 -6.20
N THR A 330 13.48 17.37 -6.36
CA THR A 330 13.65 16.66 -7.63
C THR A 330 13.92 15.18 -7.40
N ILE A 331 13.08 14.33 -7.98
CA ILE A 331 13.32 12.88 -8.07
C ILE A 331 13.76 12.51 -9.48
N ILE A 332 14.66 11.53 -9.59
CA ILE A 332 15.14 11.00 -10.87
C ILE A 332 14.42 9.68 -11.16
N PRO A 333 13.79 9.54 -12.34
CA PRO A 333 13.07 8.33 -12.67
C PRO A 333 14.01 7.17 -13.05
N PRO A 334 13.62 5.93 -12.73
CA PRO A 334 14.33 4.73 -13.17
C PRO A 334 13.92 4.32 -14.59
N PHE A 335 14.78 3.57 -15.27
CA PHE A 335 14.50 3.07 -16.62
C PHE A 335 13.28 2.14 -16.65
N ARG A 336 12.97 1.39 -15.57
CA ARG A 336 11.76 0.54 -15.50
C ARG A 336 10.45 1.32 -15.63
N ALA A 337 10.46 2.63 -15.38
CA ALA A 337 9.28 3.47 -15.52
C ALA A 337 8.99 3.86 -16.99
N ILE A 338 9.89 3.53 -17.92
CA ILE A 338 9.64 3.66 -19.35
C ILE A 338 8.71 2.53 -19.76
N ASP A 339 7.51 2.89 -20.20
CA ASP A 339 6.51 1.91 -20.61
C ASP A 339 7.04 1.00 -21.75
N GLY A 340 6.93 -0.32 -21.55
CA GLY A 340 7.50 -1.36 -22.42
C GLY A 340 8.93 -1.80 -22.06
N LEU A 341 9.62 -1.12 -21.14
CA LEU A 341 10.99 -1.43 -20.74
C LEU A 341 11.01 -2.27 -19.45
N GLY A 342 11.23 -3.58 -19.59
CA GLY A 342 11.24 -4.51 -18.46
C GLY A 342 12.47 -4.41 -17.54
N ASP A 343 12.33 -4.88 -16.30
CA ASP A 343 13.35 -4.76 -15.24
C ASP A 343 14.74 -5.28 -15.62
N VAL A 344 14.81 -6.34 -16.44
CA VAL A 344 16.09 -6.92 -16.89
C VAL A 344 16.86 -5.93 -17.76
N VAL A 345 16.18 -5.30 -18.73
CA VAL A 345 16.78 -4.31 -19.61
C VAL A 345 17.13 -3.05 -18.81
N ALA A 346 16.25 -2.63 -17.91
CA ALA A 346 16.46 -1.46 -17.05
C ALA A 346 17.74 -1.58 -16.20
N LYS A 347 17.94 -2.74 -15.56
CA LYS A 347 19.15 -3.03 -14.79
C LYS A 347 20.40 -3.16 -15.66
N ASN A 348 20.25 -3.69 -16.88
CA ASN A 348 21.38 -3.79 -17.81
C ASN A 348 21.86 -2.41 -18.27
N ILE A 349 20.94 -1.47 -18.52
CA ILE A 349 21.30 -0.08 -18.84
C ILE A 349 22.13 0.54 -17.72
N GLU A 350 21.67 0.47 -16.47
CA GLU A 350 22.42 1.00 -15.32
C GLU A 350 23.81 0.37 -15.22
N LYS A 351 23.90 -0.95 -15.39
CA LYS A 351 25.17 -1.69 -15.33
C LYS A 351 26.14 -1.24 -16.41
N GLU A 352 25.69 -1.13 -17.67
CA GLU A 352 26.55 -0.73 -18.78
C GLU A 352 26.95 0.74 -18.69
N ALA A 353 26.04 1.62 -18.24
CA ALA A 353 26.35 3.03 -18.01
C ALA A 353 27.45 3.22 -16.95
N ALA A 354 27.44 2.41 -15.88
CA ALA A 354 28.47 2.43 -14.84
C ALA A 354 29.83 1.89 -15.32
N ARG A 355 29.85 1.05 -16.37
CA ARG A 355 31.07 0.45 -16.92
C ARG A 355 31.86 1.43 -17.76
N ALA A 356 31.21 2.15 -18.67
CA ALA A 356 31.85 3.14 -19.55
C ALA A 356 30.79 4.04 -20.20
N PRO A 357 31.14 5.30 -20.55
CA PRO A 357 30.28 6.16 -21.36
C PRO A 357 29.84 5.49 -22.67
N PHE A 358 28.65 5.84 -23.14
CA PHE A 358 28.16 5.45 -24.47
C PHE A 358 28.69 6.43 -25.51
N ILE A 359 29.24 5.89 -26.60
CA ILE A 359 29.83 6.70 -27.68
C ILE A 359 28.82 7.05 -28.79
N SER A 360 27.73 6.30 -28.91
CA SER A 360 26.66 6.48 -29.89
C SER A 360 25.37 5.79 -29.43
N ILE A 361 24.25 6.09 -30.09
CA ILE A 361 22.96 5.42 -29.85
C ILE A 361 23.06 3.94 -30.23
N GLU A 362 23.78 3.61 -31.30
CA GLU A 362 24.08 2.23 -31.72
C GLU A 362 24.87 1.45 -30.64
N ASP A 363 25.89 2.08 -30.03
CA ASP A 363 26.67 1.49 -28.93
C ASP A 363 25.77 1.22 -27.72
N PHE A 364 24.95 2.22 -27.35
CA PHE A 364 23.95 2.07 -26.29
C PHE A 364 22.99 0.91 -26.56
N GLN A 365 22.40 0.86 -27.76
CA GLN A 365 21.43 -0.16 -28.15
C GLN A 365 22.03 -1.56 -28.06
N THR A 366 23.24 -1.74 -28.58
CA THR A 366 23.94 -3.03 -28.65
C THR A 366 24.34 -3.51 -27.26
N ARG A 367 25.00 -2.65 -26.45
CA ARG A 367 25.46 -2.98 -25.10
C ARG A 367 24.30 -3.25 -24.15
N CYS A 368 23.27 -2.41 -24.23
CA CYS A 368 22.14 -2.49 -23.31
C CYS A 368 21.08 -3.52 -23.74
N LYS A 369 21.16 -4.05 -24.96
CA LYS A 369 20.19 -4.99 -25.57
C LYS A 369 18.78 -4.41 -25.60
N VAL A 370 18.67 -3.16 -26.05
CA VAL A 370 17.40 -2.42 -26.14
C VAL A 370 16.80 -2.61 -27.53
N SER A 371 15.50 -2.88 -27.63
CA SER A 371 14.83 -3.04 -28.93
C SER A 371 14.75 -1.71 -29.69
N GLN A 372 14.64 -1.77 -31.02
CA GLN A 372 14.52 -0.55 -31.83
C GLN A 372 13.31 0.32 -31.41
N THR A 373 12.17 -0.30 -31.14
CA THR A 373 10.96 0.39 -30.65
C THR A 373 11.21 1.18 -29.36
N LEU A 374 11.99 0.61 -28.43
CA LEU A 374 12.36 1.30 -27.21
C LEU A 374 13.38 2.41 -27.46
N ILE A 375 14.35 2.21 -28.38
CA ILE A 375 15.27 3.29 -28.79
C ILE A 375 14.50 4.48 -29.36
N ASP A 376 13.53 4.24 -30.25
CA ASP A 376 12.75 5.31 -30.85
C ASP A 376 11.93 6.07 -29.80
N LYS A 377 11.34 5.36 -28.83
CA LYS A 377 10.65 5.97 -27.67
C LYS A 377 11.59 6.77 -26.78
N MET A 378 12.76 6.22 -26.45
CA MET A 378 13.77 6.94 -25.65
C MET A 378 14.28 8.20 -26.39
N ARG A 379 14.32 8.16 -27.73
CA ARG A 379 14.66 9.33 -28.57
C ARG A 379 13.58 10.41 -28.46
N THR A 380 12.29 10.07 -28.55
CA THR A 380 11.20 11.06 -28.39
C THR A 380 11.13 11.65 -26.98
N MET A 381 11.62 10.92 -25.97
CA MET A 381 11.78 11.40 -24.60
C MET A 381 13.02 12.28 -24.38
N GLY A 382 13.86 12.48 -25.41
CA GLY A 382 15.05 13.34 -25.34
C GLY A 382 16.26 12.72 -24.65
N ILE A 383 16.27 11.40 -24.39
CA ILE A 383 17.31 10.73 -23.59
C ILE A 383 18.69 10.76 -24.28
N PHE A 384 18.70 10.77 -25.61
CA PHE A 384 19.91 10.73 -26.43
C PHE A 384 20.31 12.09 -27.00
N GLU A 385 19.80 13.19 -26.43
CA GLU A 385 20.11 14.53 -26.93
C GLU A 385 21.63 14.79 -26.95
N GLY A 386 22.17 15.16 -28.11
CA GLY A 386 23.60 15.39 -28.32
C GLY A 386 24.45 14.13 -28.58
N MET A 387 23.86 12.94 -28.61
CA MET A 387 24.56 11.68 -28.91
C MET A 387 24.54 11.39 -30.42
N PRO A 388 25.66 10.97 -31.05
CA PRO A 388 25.66 10.57 -32.45
C PRO A 388 24.92 9.24 -32.66
N GLU A 389 24.31 9.04 -33.84
CA GLU A 389 23.57 7.80 -34.15
C GLU A 389 24.50 6.58 -34.19
N THR A 390 25.66 6.69 -34.84
CA THR A 390 26.62 5.59 -35.03
C THR A 390 28.02 5.95 -34.57
N SER A 391 28.82 4.92 -34.28
CA SER A 391 30.23 5.07 -33.93
C SER A 391 31.07 5.26 -35.20
N GLN A 392 31.62 6.45 -35.42
CA GLN A 392 32.48 6.73 -36.59
C GLN A 392 33.86 6.03 -36.52
N LEU A 393 34.27 5.55 -35.34
CA LEU A 393 35.52 4.82 -35.08
C LEU A 393 35.23 3.67 -34.10
N SER A 394 35.57 2.43 -34.48
CA SER A 394 35.56 1.26 -33.60
C SER A 394 37.00 0.88 -33.28
N LEU A 395 37.38 0.87 -32.00
CA LEU A 395 38.69 0.41 -31.54
C LEU A 395 38.50 -0.95 -30.83
N PHE A 396 39.29 -1.95 -31.22
CA PHE A 396 39.20 -3.34 -30.75
C PHE A 396 39.56 -3.51 -29.27
#